data_AF-A0A091G679-F1
#
_entry.id   AF-A0A091G679-F1
#
_cell.length_a   1.000
_cell.length_b   1.000
_cell.length_c   1.000
_cell.angle_alpha   90.00
_cell.angle_beta   90.00
_cell.angle_gamma   90.00
#
_symmetry.space_group_name_H-M   'P 1'
#
loop_
_entity.id
_entity.type
_entity.pdbx_description
1 polymer ?
#
loop_
_entity_poly.entity_id
_entity_poly.type
_entity_poly.pdbx_seq_one_letter_code
_entity_poly.pdbx_strand_id
1 'polypeptide(L)'
;DCRAWCQHDTECPGEQKCCLRGCDYICLPPSQDKPGECPKVRLQQMLEPCMEEDSCTHDRDCPRQEKCCFSGCAMRCTRPAREHPGECPRTQPCWEPRRRRRNQCLDDSVCQREEKCCDTGCGWAC
;
A
#
# COMPACT_ATOMS: atom_id res chain seq x y z
N ASP A 1 -17.73 -9.36 32.19
CA ASP A 1 -17.53 -8.00 32.73
C ASP A 1 -16.37 -7.39 31.96
N CYS A 2 -16.54 -6.21 31.40
CA CYS A 2 -15.59 -5.60 30.46
C CYS A 2 -14.90 -4.41 31.13
N ARG A 3 -13.59 -4.25 30.93
CA ARG A 3 -12.76 -3.27 31.63
C ARG A 3 -11.90 -2.46 30.66
N ALA A 4 -11.82 -1.16 30.89
CA ALA A 4 -10.89 -0.27 30.21
C ALA A 4 -9.67 0.02 31.09
N TRP A 5 -8.49 -0.43 30.63
CA TRP A 5 -7.19 -0.17 31.27
C TRP A 5 -6.48 1.07 30.69
N CYS A 6 -6.98 1.56 29.56
CA CYS A 6 -6.61 2.81 28.91
C CYS A 6 -7.86 3.36 28.20
N GLN A 7 -7.88 4.65 27.91
CA GLN A 7 -8.87 5.27 27.00
C GLN A 7 -8.19 5.91 25.79
N HIS A 8 -6.97 6.43 25.97
CA HIS A 8 -6.17 7.07 24.93
C HIS A 8 -4.77 6.45 24.83
N ASP A 9 -4.17 6.54 23.64
CA ASP A 9 -2.81 6.07 23.37
C ASP A 9 -1.77 6.71 24.32
N THR A 10 -2.00 7.94 24.77
CA THR A 10 -1.09 8.66 25.69
C THR A 10 -1.02 8.07 27.09
N GLU A 11 -1.97 7.22 27.47
CA GLU A 11 -1.95 6.48 28.75
C GLU A 11 -1.07 5.22 28.66
N CYS A 12 -0.73 4.80 27.45
CA CYS A 12 0.04 3.59 27.21
C CYS A 12 1.55 3.84 27.27
N PRO A 13 2.33 2.91 27.83
CA PRO A 13 3.76 3.08 27.97
C PRO A 13 4.48 2.93 26.62
N GLY A 14 5.39 3.87 26.33
CA GLY A 14 6.18 3.88 25.10
C GLY A 14 5.32 4.17 23.87
N GLU A 15 5.52 3.41 22.79
CA GLU A 15 4.80 3.57 21.51
C GLU A 15 3.49 2.74 21.44
N GLN A 16 3.05 2.21 22.58
CA GLN A 16 1.84 1.39 22.63
C GLN A 16 0.58 2.23 22.39
N LYS A 17 -0.46 1.57 21.87
CA LYS A 17 -1.73 2.18 21.53
C LYS A 17 -2.85 1.53 22.31
N CYS A 18 -3.86 2.33 22.67
CA CYS A 18 -5.03 1.84 23.37
C CYS A 18 -5.98 1.19 22.38
N CYS A 19 -6.19 -0.11 22.49
CA CYS A 19 -6.95 -0.89 21.51
C CYS A 19 -8.00 -1.76 22.19
N LEU A 20 -9.15 -1.92 21.51
CA LEU A 20 -10.19 -2.86 21.91
C LEU A 20 -9.74 -4.30 21.62
N ARG A 21 -9.74 -5.16 22.63
CA ARG A 21 -9.48 -6.60 22.48
C ARG A 21 -10.60 -7.38 23.15
N GLY A 22 -11.44 -8.02 22.34
CA GLY A 22 -12.71 -8.58 22.84
C GLY A 22 -13.61 -7.43 23.28
N CYS A 23 -13.85 -7.29 24.58
CA CYS A 23 -14.60 -6.15 25.13
C CYS A 23 -13.78 -5.24 26.06
N ASP A 24 -12.49 -5.52 26.25
CA ASP A 24 -11.60 -4.73 27.10
C ASP A 24 -10.78 -3.74 26.27
N TYR A 25 -10.45 -2.57 26.85
CA TYR A 25 -9.45 -1.65 26.29
C TYR A 25 -8.11 -1.86 26.97
N ILE A 26 -7.09 -2.22 26.21
CA ILE A 26 -5.74 -2.47 26.73
C ILE A 26 -4.67 -1.83 25.84
N CYS A 27 -3.53 -1.54 26.44
CA CYS A 27 -2.36 -1.08 25.70
C CYS A 27 -1.72 -2.24 24.96
N LEU A 28 -1.57 -2.09 23.64
CA LEU A 28 -0.90 -3.05 22.78
C LEU A 28 0.23 -2.37 22.01
N PRO A 29 1.35 -3.07 21.74
CA PRO A 29 2.34 -2.56 20.81
C PRO A 29 1.70 -2.34 19.43
N PRO A 30 2.17 -1.34 18.67
CA PRO A 30 1.68 -1.09 17.33
C PRO A 30 1.89 -2.36 16.49
N SER A 31 0.92 -2.68 15.64
CA SER A 31 1.10 -3.77 14.67
C SER A 31 2.27 -3.42 13.77
N GLN A 32 3.23 -4.33 13.66
CA GLN A 32 4.27 -4.20 12.65
C GLN A 32 3.66 -4.44 11.29
N ASP A 33 3.77 -3.45 10.40
CA ASP A 33 3.42 -3.61 9.01
C ASP A 33 4.34 -4.66 8.37
N LYS A 34 3.79 -5.45 7.46
CA LYS A 34 4.62 -6.43 6.74
C LYS A 34 5.55 -5.68 5.79
N PRO A 35 6.81 -6.12 5.66
CA PRO A 35 7.77 -5.45 4.80
C PRO A 35 7.35 -5.47 3.32
N GLY A 36 7.79 -4.47 2.58
CA GLY A 36 7.45 -4.26 1.18
C GLY A 36 6.26 -3.32 1.00
N GLU A 37 6.07 -2.86 -0.24
CA GLU A 37 5.05 -1.89 -0.62
C GLU A 37 3.87 -2.56 -1.33
N CYS A 38 2.70 -1.92 -1.30
CA CYS A 38 1.57 -2.36 -2.11
C CYS A 38 1.83 -2.13 -3.61
N PRO A 39 1.47 -3.09 -4.50
CA PRO A 39 1.48 -2.84 -5.94
C PRO A 39 0.62 -1.63 -6.29
N LYS A 40 1.10 -0.77 -7.17
CA LYS A 40 0.36 0.41 -7.61
C LYS A 40 -0.76 -0.05 -8.54
N VAL A 41 -1.97 0.41 -8.26
CA VAL A 41 -3.13 0.19 -9.12
C VAL A 41 -3.56 1.49 -9.78
N ARG A 42 -4.07 1.42 -11.01
CA ARG A 42 -4.75 2.58 -11.60
C ARG A 42 -6.06 2.77 -10.87
N LEU A 43 -6.31 3.97 -10.37
CA LEU A 43 -7.65 4.36 -9.95
C LEU A 43 -8.54 4.36 -11.19
N GLN A 44 -9.39 3.34 -11.31
CA GLN A 44 -10.48 3.41 -12.28
C GLN A 44 -11.43 4.47 -11.76
N GLN A 45 -11.64 5.54 -12.55
CA GLN A 45 -12.84 6.36 -12.40
C GLN A 45 -14.01 5.47 -12.83
N MET A 46 -14.50 4.66 -11.91
CA MET A 46 -15.69 3.86 -12.17
C MET A 46 -16.86 4.82 -12.22
N LEU A 47 -17.61 4.79 -13.34
CA LEU A 47 -18.87 5.51 -13.48
C LEU A 47 -19.92 5.02 -12.48
N GLU A 48 -19.79 3.77 -12.03
CA GLU A 48 -20.63 3.12 -11.04
C GLU A 48 -19.86 2.91 -9.73
N PRO A 49 -20.51 3.04 -8.56
CA PRO A 49 -19.92 2.66 -7.28
C PRO A 49 -19.45 1.21 -7.31
N CYS A 50 -18.26 0.99 -6.77
CA CYS A 50 -17.65 -0.31 -6.71
C CYS A 50 -18.29 -1.10 -5.54
N MET A 51 -18.92 -2.25 -5.84
CA MET A 51 -19.78 -3.01 -4.90
C MET A 51 -19.06 -4.20 -4.24
N GLU A 52 -17.74 -4.32 -4.40
CA GLU A 52 -16.99 -5.41 -3.76
C GLU A 52 -16.67 -5.07 -2.30
N GLU A 53 -16.73 -6.08 -1.43
CA GLU A 53 -16.35 -5.94 -0.04
C GLU A 53 -14.85 -6.16 0.19
N ASP A 54 -14.34 -5.50 1.23
CA ASP A 54 -12.98 -5.65 1.74
C ASP A 54 -12.79 -7.06 2.32
N SER A 55 -11.72 -7.76 1.90
CA SER A 55 -11.36 -9.07 2.47
C SER A 55 -10.38 -8.96 3.64
N CYS A 56 -9.81 -7.78 3.86
CA CYS A 56 -8.84 -7.50 4.91
C CYS A 56 -8.92 -6.01 5.27
N THR A 57 -8.43 -5.67 6.46
CA THR A 57 -8.30 -4.27 6.91
C THR A 57 -6.85 -3.90 7.22
N HIS A 58 -6.05 -4.89 7.61
CA HIS A 58 -4.64 -4.72 7.97
C HIS A 58 -3.80 -5.87 7.39
N ASP A 59 -2.51 -5.64 7.21
CA ASP A 59 -1.55 -6.65 6.73
C ASP A 59 -1.60 -7.95 7.55
N ARG A 60 -1.84 -7.87 8.87
CA ARG A 60 -1.97 -9.01 9.77
C ARG A 60 -3.15 -9.93 9.46
N ASP A 61 -4.18 -9.42 8.78
CA ASP A 61 -5.36 -10.21 8.39
C ASP A 61 -5.00 -11.14 7.21
N CYS A 62 -3.93 -10.81 6.48
CA CYS A 62 -3.47 -11.56 5.32
C CYS A 62 -2.51 -12.69 5.72
N PRO A 63 -2.50 -13.80 4.96
CA PRO A 63 -1.59 -14.90 5.24
C PRO A 63 -0.14 -14.54 4.88
N ARG A 64 0.83 -15.17 5.56
CA ARG A 64 2.27 -15.08 5.22
C ARG A 64 2.74 -13.62 5.09
N GLN A 65 3.47 -13.28 4.03
CA GLN A 65 3.97 -11.93 3.72
C GLN A 65 3.05 -11.11 2.81
N GLU A 66 1.79 -11.54 2.61
CA GLU A 66 0.82 -10.76 1.84
C GLU A 66 0.37 -9.53 2.63
N LYS A 67 0.20 -8.42 1.92
CA LYS A 67 -0.22 -7.13 2.45
C LYS A 67 -1.68 -6.87 2.10
N CYS A 68 -2.36 -6.11 2.96
CA CYS A 68 -3.72 -5.67 2.71
C CYS A 68 -3.68 -4.37 1.91
N CYS A 69 -3.93 -4.46 0.60
CA CYS A 69 -3.78 -3.34 -0.32
C CYS A 69 -5.08 -3.06 -1.07
N PHE A 70 -5.27 -1.79 -1.44
CA PHE A 70 -6.35 -1.43 -2.34
C PHE A 70 -6.09 -2.01 -3.74
N SER A 71 -6.99 -2.87 -4.22
CA SER A 71 -6.84 -3.56 -5.51
C SER A 71 -7.68 -2.93 -6.63
N GLY A 72 -8.04 -1.65 -6.50
CA GLY A 72 -8.82 -0.90 -7.49
C GLY A 72 -10.30 -0.74 -7.14
N CYS A 73 -10.82 -1.54 -6.20
CA CYS A 73 -12.24 -1.59 -5.83
C CYS A 73 -12.42 -1.80 -4.33
N ALA A 74 -11.74 -2.81 -3.78
CA ALA A 74 -11.75 -3.16 -2.37
C ALA A 74 -10.33 -3.44 -1.85
N MET A 75 -10.19 -3.60 -0.54
CA MET A 75 -8.98 -4.05 0.13
C MET A 75 -8.84 -5.56 0.00
N ARG A 76 -7.70 -6.01 -0.52
CA ARG A 76 -7.41 -7.43 -0.77
C ARG A 76 -6.00 -7.79 -0.32
N CYS A 77 -5.84 -9.05 0.09
CA CYS A 77 -4.53 -9.63 0.35
C CYS A 77 -3.79 -9.85 -0.97
N THR A 78 -2.68 -9.17 -1.14
CA THR A 78 -1.82 -9.28 -2.32
C THR A 78 -0.37 -9.44 -1.91
N ARG A 79 0.43 -10.04 -2.78
CA ARG A 79 1.88 -10.02 -2.61
C ARG A 79 2.38 -8.57 -2.69
N PRO A 80 3.44 -8.22 -1.93
CA PRO A 80 4.12 -6.94 -2.08
C PRO A 80 4.58 -6.72 -3.53
N ALA A 81 4.68 -5.45 -3.93
CA ALA A 81 5.23 -5.06 -5.21
C ALA A 81 6.63 -5.66 -5.39
N ARG A 82 6.88 -6.24 -6.57
CA ARG A 82 8.22 -6.72 -6.92
C ARG A 82 9.07 -5.52 -7.26
N GLU A 83 10.18 -5.35 -6.56
CA GLU A 83 11.27 -4.44 -6.92
C GLU A 83 12.26 -5.19 -7.81
N HIS A 84 12.57 -4.65 -8.98
CA HIS A 84 13.59 -5.20 -9.85
C HIS A 84 14.96 -4.56 -9.55
N PRO A 85 16.06 -5.33 -9.64
CA PRO A 85 17.40 -4.85 -9.33
C PRO A 85 17.84 -3.74 -10.30
N GLY A 86 18.70 -2.84 -9.82
CA GLY A 86 19.25 -1.72 -10.59
C GLY A 86 18.71 -0.36 -10.16
N GLU A 87 19.11 0.69 -10.88
CA GLU A 87 18.71 2.07 -10.60
C GLU A 87 18.14 2.73 -11.85
N CYS A 88 17.15 3.60 -11.66
CA CYS A 88 16.62 4.41 -12.75
C CYS A 88 17.60 5.54 -13.09
N PRO A 89 17.79 5.86 -14.39
CA PRO A 89 18.62 6.98 -14.80
C PRO A 89 18.01 8.30 -14.31
N ARG A 90 18.87 9.28 -14.02
CA ARG A 90 18.40 10.65 -13.75
C ARG A 90 17.88 11.28 -15.03
N THR A 91 16.63 11.74 -15.01
CA THR A 91 15.98 12.39 -16.16
C THR A 91 15.69 13.86 -15.86
N GLN A 92 15.55 14.65 -16.92
CA GLN A 92 15.12 16.04 -16.80
C GLN A 92 13.60 16.10 -16.55
N PRO A 93 13.11 17.03 -15.72
CA PRO A 93 11.67 17.21 -15.52
C PRO A 93 10.92 17.49 -16.83
N CYS A 94 9.68 17.02 -16.95
CA CYS A 94 8.84 17.36 -18.10
C CYS A 94 8.49 18.85 -18.12
N TRP A 95 9.26 19.63 -18.88
CA TRP A 95 9.01 21.06 -19.05
C TRP A 95 7.97 21.35 -20.15
N GLU A 96 7.73 20.40 -21.07
CA GLU A 96 6.78 20.52 -22.17
C GLU A 96 5.57 19.60 -21.95
N PRO A 97 4.41 20.10 -21.48
CA PRO A 97 3.24 19.27 -21.19
C PRO A 97 2.77 18.43 -22.38
N ARG A 98 2.97 18.92 -23.62
CA ARG A 98 2.63 18.22 -24.86
C ARG A 98 3.46 16.94 -25.09
N ARG A 99 4.61 16.80 -24.44
CA ARG A 99 5.45 15.60 -24.50
C ARG A 99 5.06 14.55 -23.48
N ARG A 100 4.15 14.85 -22.55
CA ARG A 100 3.67 13.85 -21.59
C ARG A 100 3.06 12.68 -22.34
N ARG A 101 3.60 11.49 -22.08
CA ARG A 101 3.06 10.23 -22.60
C ARG A 101 2.31 9.50 -21.50
N ARG A 102 1.39 8.62 -21.91
CA ARG A 102 0.74 7.71 -20.97
C ARG A 102 1.80 6.79 -20.36
N ASN A 103 1.79 6.68 -19.04
CA ASN A 103 2.65 5.77 -18.30
C ASN A 103 2.41 4.32 -18.77
N GLN A 104 3.47 3.66 -19.21
CA GLN A 104 3.45 2.28 -19.69
C GLN A 104 3.41 1.30 -18.52
N CYS A 105 4.10 1.65 -17.43
CA CYS A 105 4.14 0.92 -16.18
C CYS A 105 3.71 1.82 -15.01
N LEU A 106 3.47 1.23 -13.85
CA LEU A 106 3.18 1.94 -12.60
C LEU A 106 4.31 1.71 -11.60
N ASP A 107 4.76 0.47 -11.52
CA ASP A 107 5.92 -0.02 -10.80
C ASP A 107 6.56 -1.17 -11.59
N ASP A 108 7.67 -1.66 -11.06
CA ASP A 108 8.47 -2.75 -11.62
C ASP A 108 7.65 -4.04 -11.81
N SER A 109 6.58 -4.28 -11.04
CA SER A 109 5.76 -5.50 -11.16
C SER A 109 4.95 -5.56 -12.47
N VAL A 110 4.71 -4.42 -13.12
CA VAL A 110 4.09 -4.34 -14.45
C VAL A 110 5.09 -4.67 -15.56
N CYS A 111 6.38 -4.44 -15.31
CA CYS A 111 7.45 -4.64 -16.26
C CYS A 111 7.84 -6.12 -16.39
N GLN A 112 8.32 -6.51 -17.57
CA GLN A 112 8.78 -7.87 -17.83
C GLN A 112 10.27 -7.99 -17.50
N ARG A 113 10.78 -9.23 -17.42
CA ARG A 113 12.24 -9.53 -17.46
C ARG A 113 13.15 -8.64 -16.59
N GLU A 114 12.80 -8.45 -15.32
CA GLU A 114 13.57 -7.65 -14.37
C GLU A 114 13.83 -6.18 -14.79
N GLU A 115 13.00 -5.62 -15.68
CA GLU A 115 13.07 -4.22 -16.09
C GLU A 115 12.46 -3.31 -15.03
N LYS A 116 13.08 -2.15 -14.78
CA LYS A 116 12.57 -1.17 -13.82
C LYS A 116 11.58 -0.22 -14.50
N CYS A 117 10.51 0.12 -13.79
CA CYS A 117 9.59 1.17 -14.18
C CYS A 117 10.17 2.54 -13.81
N CYS A 118 10.79 3.19 -14.78
CA CYS A 118 11.54 4.42 -14.57
C CYS A 118 10.83 5.66 -15.13
N ASP A 119 11.05 6.79 -14.47
CA ASP A 119 10.65 8.09 -15.00
C ASP A 119 11.55 8.47 -16.19
N THR A 120 10.93 8.58 -17.35
CA THR A 120 11.56 9.01 -18.61
C THR A 120 11.63 10.54 -18.74
N GLY A 121 11.22 11.26 -17.71
CA GLY A 121 11.11 12.71 -17.65
C GLY A 121 9.71 13.20 -18.04
N CYS A 122 9.02 12.52 -18.97
CA CYS A 122 7.66 12.87 -19.41
C CYS A 122 6.67 11.70 -19.33
N GLY A 123 6.95 10.71 -18.49
CA GLY A 123 6.12 9.52 -18.30
C GLY A 123 6.94 8.36 -17.76
N TRP A 124 6.30 7.23 -17.52
CA TRP A 124 6.94 6.05 -16.93
C TRP A 124 7.03 4.90 -17.93
N ALA A 125 8.19 4.25 -18.01
CA ALA A 125 8.46 3.14 -18.91
C ALA A 125 9.33 2.07 -18.26
N CYS A 126 9.11 0.84 -18.72
CA CYS A 126 10.14 -0.20 -18.74
C CYS A 126 11.04 0.13 -19.96
#